data_AF-H1KG87-F1
#
_entry.id   AF-H1KG87-F1
#
_cell.length_a   1.000
_cell.length_b   1.000
_cell.length_c   1.000
_cell.angle_alpha   90.00
_cell.angle_beta   90.00
_cell.angle_gamma   90.00
#
_symmetry.space_group_name_H-M   'P 1'
#
loop_
_entity.id
_entity.type
_entity.pdbx_description
1 polymer ?
#
loop_
_entity_poly.entity_id
_entity_poly.type
_entity_poly.pdbx_seq_one_letter_code
_entity_poly.pdbx_strand_id
1 'polypeptide(L)'
;MIASGDAWGQFAADLDPGERLARLRALRAIVRLLCGPRGVRAEAALLAAETRPVADPVALVEVLALEPIDRRRVLASYAALAQRGR
;
A
#
# COMPACT_ATOMS: atom_id res chain seq x y z
N MET A 1 11.06 -6.68 -8.53
CA MET A 1 10.59 -5.84 -9.65
C MET A 1 9.07 -5.90 -9.66
N ILE A 2 8.38 -4.77 -9.81
CA ILE A 2 6.91 -4.70 -9.84
C ILE A 2 6.46 -4.71 -11.31
N ALA A 3 5.45 -5.51 -11.65
CA ALA A 3 4.92 -5.56 -13.01
C ALA A 3 4.23 -4.23 -13.38
N SER A 4 4.26 -3.83 -14.66
CA SER A 4 3.74 -2.52 -15.08
C SER A 4 2.27 -2.29 -14.75
N GLY A 5 1.44 -3.34 -14.75
CA GLY A 5 0.03 -3.25 -14.33
C GLY A 5 -0.16 -2.98 -12.83
N ASP A 6 0.85 -3.28 -12.02
CA ASP A 6 0.84 -3.10 -10.57
C ASP A 6 1.65 -1.87 -10.11
N ALA A 7 2.24 -1.13 -11.05
CA ALA A 7 3.04 0.08 -10.79
C ALA A 7 2.15 1.31 -10.55
N TRP A 8 1.26 1.25 -9.56
CA TRP A 8 0.33 2.32 -9.20
C TRP A 8 0.60 2.86 -7.79
N GLY A 9 0.01 4.02 -7.45
CA GLY A 9 0.05 4.55 -6.08
C GLY A 9 1.47 4.88 -5.63
N GLN A 10 1.96 4.19 -4.59
CA GLN A 10 3.34 4.27 -4.07
C GLN A 10 4.34 3.37 -4.81
N PHE A 11 3.85 2.50 -5.69
CA PHE A 11 4.65 1.54 -6.45
C PHE A 11 4.94 2.02 -7.88
N ALA A 12 4.48 3.22 -8.24
CA ALA A 12 4.81 3.85 -9.51
C ALA A 12 6.31 4.16 -9.59
N ALA A 13 6.89 3.98 -10.77
CA ALA A 13 8.22 4.48 -11.06
C ALA A 13 8.20 6.02 -10.95
N ASP A 14 9.30 6.61 -10.48
CA ASP A 14 9.56 8.06 -10.50
C ASP A 14 8.77 8.94 -9.52
N LEU A 15 8.30 8.39 -8.40
CA LEU A 15 7.77 9.21 -7.30
C LEU A 15 8.88 9.93 -6.54
N ASP A 16 8.61 11.17 -6.12
CA ASP A 16 9.41 11.81 -5.09
C ASP A 16 9.49 10.91 -3.83
N PRO A 17 10.68 10.74 -3.21
CA PRO A 17 10.81 9.87 -2.05
C PRO A 17 9.87 10.22 -0.89
N GLY A 18 9.60 11.51 -0.68
CA GLY A 18 8.66 12.00 0.33
C GLY A 18 7.21 11.64 -0.01
N GLU A 19 6.82 11.81 -1.27
CA GLU A 19 5.51 11.40 -1.77
C GLU A 19 5.30 9.89 -1.64
N ARG A 20 6.29 9.08 -2.06
CA ARG A 20 6.24 7.61 -1.91
C ARG A 20 6.05 7.21 -0.46
N LEU A 21 6.82 7.82 0.46
CA LEU A 21 6.73 7.53 1.89
C LEU A 21 5.36 7.92 2.47
N ALA A 22 4.83 9.09 2.11
CA ALA A 22 3.51 9.54 2.55
C ALA A 22 2.40 8.58 2.09
N ARG A 23 2.47 8.12 0.83
CA ARG A 23 1.52 7.15 0.26
C ARG A 23 1.62 5.77 0.92
N LEU A 24 2.82 5.28 1.22
CA LEU A 24 3.03 4.04 1.99
C LEU A 24 2.38 4.13 3.38
N ARG A 25 2.62 5.23 4.10
CA ARG A 25 2.05 5.47 5.44
C ARG A 25 0.52 5.54 5.40
N ALA A 26 -0.04 6.20 4.39
CA ALA A 26 -1.48 6.28 4.19
C ALA A 26 -2.09 4.89 3.95
N LEU A 27 -1.50 4.08 3.06
CA LEU A 27 -1.96 2.72 2.81
C LEU A 27 -1.85 1.83 4.06
N ARG A 28 -0.74 1.93 4.80
CA ARG A 28 -0.55 1.19 6.07
C ARG A 28 -1.62 1.55 7.09
N ALA A 29 -1.92 2.85 7.26
CA ALA A 29 -2.96 3.31 8.17
C ALA A 29 -4.34 2.74 7.79
N ILE A 30 -4.68 2.73 6.50
CA ILE A 30 -5.94 2.16 6.00
C ILE A 30 -6.01 0.65 6.28
N VAL A 31 -4.94 -0.10 6.00
CA VAL A 31 -4.88 -1.55 6.31
C VAL A 31 -5.10 -1.79 7.80
N ARG A 32 -4.40 -1.05 8.67
CA ARG A 32 -4.54 -1.17 10.12
C ARG A 32 -5.97 -0.90 10.59
N LEU A 33 -6.59 0.17 10.09
CA LEU A 33 -7.93 0.60 10.50
C LEU A 33 -9.04 -0.34 10.00
N LEU A 34 -8.96 -0.82 8.76
CA LEU A 34 -10.04 -1.59 8.14
C LEU A 34 -9.92 -3.11 8.37
N CYS A 35 -8.69 -3.62 8.46
CA CYS A 35 -8.45 -5.06 8.56
C CYS A 35 -8.18 -5.52 9.99
N GLY A 36 -7.67 -4.62 10.85
CA GLY A 36 -7.22 -4.96 12.20
C GLY A 36 -6.21 -6.12 12.18
N PRO A 37 -6.33 -7.12 13.09
CA PRO A 37 -5.41 -8.26 13.14
C PRO A 37 -5.30 -9.06 11.83
N ARG A 38 -6.36 -9.07 11.01
CA ARG A 38 -6.37 -9.77 9.71
C ARG A 38 -5.41 -9.16 8.70
N GLY A 39 -5.04 -7.89 8.88
CA GLY A 39 -4.10 -7.17 8.03
C GLY A 39 -2.65 -7.19 8.50
N VAL A 40 -2.31 -7.93 9.57
CA VAL A 40 -1.01 -7.80 10.24
C VAL A 40 0.19 -8.02 9.32
N ARG A 41 0.10 -8.97 8.38
CA ARG A 41 1.17 -9.25 7.42
C ARG A 41 1.36 -8.10 6.43
N ALA A 42 0.26 -7.58 5.89
CA ALA A 42 0.28 -6.43 4.99
C ALA A 42 0.77 -5.17 5.71
N GLU A 43 0.34 -4.92 6.95
CA GLU A 43 0.82 -3.80 7.77
C GLU A 43 2.34 -3.88 8.01
N ALA A 44 2.85 -5.05 8.37
CA ALA A 44 4.28 -5.27 8.60
C ALA A 44 5.11 -5.10 7.32
N ALA A 45 4.61 -5.62 6.19
CA ALA A 45 5.28 -5.48 4.91
C ALA A 45 5.32 -4.01 4.44
N LEU A 46 4.23 -3.25 4.64
CA LEU A 46 4.18 -1.82 4.33
C LEU A 46 5.14 -1.02 5.23
N LEU A 47 5.20 -1.33 6.54
CA LEU A 47 6.18 -0.72 7.45
C LEU A 47 7.63 -1.02 6.99
N ALA A 48 7.93 -2.23 6.54
CA ALA A 48 9.24 -2.57 6.02
C ALA A 48 9.59 -1.77 4.74
N ALA A 49 8.60 -1.56 3.86
CA ALA A 49 8.75 -0.77 2.63
C ALA A 49 9.01 0.72 2.89
N GLU A 50 8.55 1.28 4.01
CA GLU A 50 8.81 2.68 4.37
C GLU A 50 10.30 3.00 4.52
N THR A 51 11.09 2.04 5.04
CA THR A 51 12.54 2.23 5.26
C THR A 51 13.40 1.53 4.21
N ARG A 52 12.87 0.51 3.54
CA ARG A 52 13.61 -0.31 2.57
C ARG A 52 12.82 -0.40 1.26
N PRO A 53 13.15 0.42 0.24
CA PRO A 53 12.45 0.37 -1.06
C PRO A 53 12.49 -1.01 -1.74
N VAL A 54 13.51 -1.81 -1.47
CA VAL A 54 13.59 -3.20 -1.95
C VAL A 54 12.44 -4.10 -1.45
N ALA A 55 11.73 -3.70 -0.39
CA ALA A 55 10.58 -4.42 0.14
C ALA A 55 9.24 -4.06 -0.55
N ASP A 56 9.21 -3.10 -1.48
CA ASP A 56 7.99 -2.71 -2.20
C ASP A 56 7.26 -3.88 -2.88
N PRO A 57 7.94 -4.82 -3.56
CA PRO A 57 7.27 -5.98 -4.14
C PRO A 57 6.59 -6.87 -3.09
N VAL A 58 7.20 -7.03 -1.92
CA VAL A 58 6.64 -7.83 -0.82
C VAL A 58 5.41 -7.14 -0.24
N ALA A 59 5.49 -5.82 -0.03
CA ALA A 59 4.36 -5.03 0.44
C ALA A 59 3.15 -5.12 -0.52
N LEU A 60 3.40 -5.03 -1.82
CA LEU A 60 2.37 -5.21 -2.85
C LEU A 60 1.72 -6.60 -2.75
N VAL A 61 2.53 -7.66 -2.69
CA VAL A 61 2.03 -9.05 -2.60
C VAL A 61 1.14 -9.23 -1.36
N GLU A 62 1.57 -8.76 -0.20
CA GLU A 62 0.81 -8.93 1.04
C GLU A 62 -0.49 -8.11 1.04
N VAL A 63 -0.50 -6.92 0.42
CA VAL A 63 -1.75 -6.14 0.22
C VAL A 63 -2.71 -6.86 -0.73
N LEU A 64 -2.19 -7.45 -1.81
CA LEU A 64 -3.02 -8.20 -2.76
C LEU A 64 -3.49 -9.55 -2.21
N ALA A 65 -2.78 -10.10 -1.23
CA ALA A 65 -3.12 -11.35 -0.54
C ALA A 65 -4.18 -11.19 0.56
N LEU A 66 -4.61 -9.96 0.87
CA LEU A 66 -5.74 -9.73 1.77
C LEU A 66 -7.01 -10.44 1.26
N GLU A 67 -7.86 -10.86 2.20
CA GLU A 67 -9.18 -11.43 1.91
C GLU A 67 -9.95 -10.54 0.91
N PRO A 68 -10.70 -11.10 -0.06
CA PRO A 68 -11.26 -10.31 -1.16
C PRO A 68 -12.13 -9.13 -0.76
N ILE A 69 -12.82 -9.21 0.39
CA ILE A 69 -13.61 -8.09 0.92
C ILE A 69 -12.74 -7.00 1.55
N ASP A 70 -11.70 -7.38 2.28
CA ASP A 70 -10.77 -6.47 2.94
C ASP A 70 -9.91 -5.76 1.89
N ARG A 71 -9.38 -6.50 0.91
CA ARG A 71 -8.63 -5.94 -0.22
C ARG A 71 -9.43 -4.87 -0.97
N ARG A 72 -10.70 -5.15 -1.30
CA ARG A 72 -11.56 -4.18 -1.98
C ARG A 72 -11.77 -2.91 -1.15
N ARG A 73 -12.04 -3.05 0.15
CA ARG A 73 -12.23 -1.91 1.06
C ARG A 73 -10.97 -1.06 1.19
N VAL A 74 -9.81 -1.69 1.33
CA VAL A 74 -8.51 -1.02 1.43
C VAL A 74 -8.21 -0.24 0.14
N LEU A 75 -8.28 -0.89 -1.02
CA LEU A 75 -7.95 -0.26 -2.30
C LEU A 75 -8.94 0.86 -2.65
N ALA A 76 -10.24 0.67 -2.40
CA ALA A 76 -11.25 1.70 -2.64
C ALA A 76 -11.05 2.92 -1.73
N SER A 77 -10.79 2.71 -0.44
CA SER A 77 -10.52 3.79 0.52
C SER A 77 -9.25 4.56 0.14
N TYR A 78 -8.21 3.84 -0.27
CA TYR A 78 -6.96 4.45 -0.71
C TYR A 78 -7.14 5.27 -2.00
N ALA A 79 -7.85 4.73 -2.99
CA ALA A 79 -8.16 5.45 -4.23
C ALA A 79 -8.97 6.73 -3.97
N ALA A 80 -9.96 6.68 -3.08
CA ALA A 80 -10.76 7.84 -2.69
C ALA A 80 -9.91 8.92 -2.00
N LEU A 81 -8.94 8.53 -1.17
CA LEU A 81 -7.99 9.46 -0.56
C LEU A 81 -7.07 10.09 -1.62
N ALA A 82 -6.51 9.28 -2.53
CA ALA A 82 -5.59 9.74 -3.57
C ALA A 82 -6.24 10.65 -4.62
N GLN A 83 -7.56 10.57 -4.80
CA GLN A 83 -8.32 11.46 -5.68
C GLN A 83 -8.63 12.82 -5.04
N ARG A 84 -8.73 12.90 -3.70
CA ARG A 84 -9.00 14.14 -2.97
C ARG A 84 -7.79 15.06 -2.81
N GLY A 85 -6.59 14.52 -2.99
CA GLY A 85 -5.33 15.27 -2.90
C GLY A 85 -4.85 15.87 -4.23
N ARG A 86 -5.66 15.80 -5.29
CA ARG A 86 -5.45 16.47 -6.59
C ARG A 86 -6.49 17.56 -6.77
#